data_AF-A0AAV4RQD6-F1
#
_entry.id   AF-A0AAV4RQD6-F1
#
_cell.length_a   1.000
_cell.length_b   1.000
_cell.length_c   1.000
_cell.angle_alpha   90.00
_cell.angle_beta   90.00
_cell.angle_gamma   90.00
#
_symmetry.space_group_name_H-M   'P 1'
#
loop_
_entity.id
_entity.type
_entity.pdbx_description
1 polymer ?
#
loop_
_entity_poly.entity_id
_entity_poly.type
_entity_poly.pdbx_seq_one_letter_code
_entity_poly.pdbx_strand_id
1 'polypeptide(L)'
;MATSLSEMIAAPALSLVKYETPSLVTTREIDGKARKDSRLPNIRDKPSSAKSSRQDSKNKDPQVAEILDAILPPREFEDDGKLWIQPVSRTPATRLDVVNLAEKLDARLIERNAREIGICPIRRELYDQCFDELIRQETLNCMERGLLFVRIRDELRMSLAAYENLYDSGVAFGIRKALLSERGKLDIVERLDFLTAENEDLRKQLKLQEARHALQRDWEQHTAVESKKLGDKIELLERANSQLKMYPEYPYSLYSRTLTPVYSKDMYTRKALMSINATRARVRNLLNYPTSYRLPALRLDQETRYNLYRKRIRNLSLE
;
A
#
# COMPACT_ATOMS: atom_id res chain seq x y z
N MET A 1 11.46 -21.15 62.02
CA MET A 1 10.12 -21.74 61.76
C MET A 1 10.22 -22.48 60.45
N ALA A 2 9.92 -23.77 60.46
CA ALA A 2 10.16 -24.68 59.35
C ALA A 2 9.29 -24.30 58.14
N THR A 3 9.93 -23.75 57.11
CA THR A 3 9.40 -23.74 55.74
C THR A 3 9.30 -25.20 55.32
N SER A 4 8.06 -25.70 55.23
CA SER A 4 7.83 -27.10 54.89
C SER A 4 8.38 -27.37 53.48
N LEU A 5 9.00 -28.53 53.30
CA LEU A 5 9.52 -29.04 52.01
C LEU A 5 8.44 -29.10 50.91
N SER A 6 7.18 -28.82 51.24
CA SER A 6 6.05 -28.73 50.31
C SER A 6 6.02 -27.43 49.50
N GLU A 7 6.69 -26.35 49.91
CA GLU A 7 6.73 -25.09 49.15
C GLU A 7 7.77 -25.06 48.02
N MET A 8 8.70 -26.04 48.00
CA MET A 8 9.77 -26.10 46.98
C MET A 8 9.48 -27.07 45.83
N ILE A 9 8.34 -27.76 45.84
CA ILE A 9 7.90 -28.59 44.70
C ILE A 9 7.02 -27.69 43.83
N ALA A 10 7.65 -26.82 43.04
CA ALA A 10 6.96 -25.85 42.19
C ALA A 10 6.35 -26.52 40.94
N ALA A 11 5.38 -27.41 41.15
CA ALA A 11 4.34 -27.61 40.14
C ALA A 11 3.53 -26.29 40.05
N PRO A 12 3.10 -25.84 38.86
CA PRO A 12 2.43 -24.55 38.75
C PRO A 12 1.13 -24.56 39.57
N ALA A 13 1.18 -23.92 40.73
CA ALA A 13 0.11 -23.81 41.73
C ALA A 13 -1.14 -23.05 41.23
N LEU A 14 -1.17 -22.73 39.94
CA LEU A 14 -2.13 -21.86 39.28
C LEU A 14 -3.22 -22.61 38.52
N SER A 15 -3.29 -23.94 38.61
CA SER A 15 -4.34 -24.69 37.92
C SER A 15 -5.58 -24.92 38.78
N LEU A 16 -6.74 -24.97 38.13
CA LEU A 16 -7.99 -25.46 38.73
C LEU A 16 -8.11 -26.99 38.70
N VAL A 17 -7.38 -27.66 37.80
CA VAL A 17 -7.38 -29.13 37.68
C VAL A 17 -6.63 -29.76 38.85
N LYS A 18 -7.19 -30.83 39.42
CA LYS A 18 -6.60 -31.57 40.54
C LYS A 18 -5.58 -32.59 40.04
N TYR A 19 -4.33 -32.44 40.45
CA TYR A 19 -3.22 -33.34 40.13
C TYR A 19 -2.77 -34.15 41.35
N GLU A 20 -2.10 -35.28 41.12
CA GLU A 20 -1.43 -36.07 42.17
C GLU A 20 -0.06 -35.49 42.52
N THR A 21 0.62 -36.11 43.49
CA THR A 21 2.01 -35.77 43.80
C THR A 21 2.91 -36.06 42.60
N PRO A 22 3.81 -35.14 42.22
CA PRO A 22 4.73 -35.37 41.12
C PRO A 22 5.66 -36.54 41.41
N SER A 23 5.94 -37.33 40.38
CA SER A 23 6.81 -38.51 40.43
C SER A 23 8.06 -38.29 39.57
N LEU A 24 9.21 -38.68 40.09
CA LEU A 24 10.49 -38.53 39.40
C LEU A 24 10.60 -39.56 38.27
N VAL A 25 10.85 -39.10 37.06
CA VAL A 25 11.22 -39.97 35.95
C VAL A 25 12.68 -40.33 36.14
N THR A 26 12.95 -41.55 36.64
CA THR A 26 14.32 -42.07 36.64
C THR A 26 14.79 -42.20 35.19
N THR A 27 15.58 -41.24 34.72
CA THR A 27 16.43 -41.42 33.55
C THR A 27 17.44 -42.48 33.93
N ARG A 28 17.15 -43.74 33.60
CA ARG A 28 18.14 -44.80 33.74
C ARG A 28 19.35 -44.39 32.90
N GLU A 29 20.45 -44.23 33.60
CA GLU A 29 21.77 -44.04 33.03
C GLU A 29 22.02 -45.11 31.96
N ILE A 30 22.73 -44.65 30.93
CA ILE A 30 23.25 -45.40 29.81
C ILE A 30 23.94 -46.66 30.34
N ASP A 31 23.37 -47.83 30.09
CA ASP A 31 24.16 -49.06 29.97
C ASP A 31 23.42 -50.11 29.14
N GLY A 32 24.10 -50.53 28.08
CA GLY A 32 23.54 -51.32 26.99
C GLY A 32 23.09 -52.71 27.41
N LYS A 33 21.94 -53.13 26.87
CA LYS A 33 21.69 -54.53 26.50
C LYS A 33 20.56 -54.62 25.47
N ALA A 34 20.88 -55.36 24.42
CA ALA A 34 20.16 -55.52 23.17
C ALA A 34 18.65 -55.82 23.34
N ARG A 35 17.82 -55.18 22.50
CA ARG A 35 16.44 -55.60 22.27
C ARG A 35 16.25 -56.03 20.82
N LYS A 36 15.68 -57.22 20.74
CA LYS A 36 15.42 -58.09 19.59
C LYS A 36 14.25 -57.51 18.77
N ASP A 37 14.41 -57.49 17.46
CA ASP A 37 13.37 -57.12 16.50
C ASP A 37 12.07 -57.91 16.73
N SER A 38 10.94 -57.20 16.85
CA SER A 38 9.63 -57.80 16.65
C SER A 38 8.70 -56.83 15.90
N ARG A 39 8.34 -57.29 14.71
CA ARG A 39 7.52 -56.68 13.67
C ARG A 39 6.17 -56.13 14.17
N LEU A 40 5.74 -55.04 13.54
CA LEU A 40 4.39 -54.48 13.56
C LEU A 40 3.36 -55.52 13.07
N PRO A 41 2.20 -55.73 13.74
CA PRO A 41 1.10 -56.48 13.17
C PRO A 41 0.25 -55.59 12.27
N ASN A 42 0.09 -56.05 11.03
CA ASN A 42 -0.72 -55.47 9.96
C ASN A 42 -2.21 -55.65 10.28
N ILE A 43 -3.00 -54.56 10.29
CA ILE A 43 -4.46 -54.63 10.51
C ILE A 43 -5.15 -54.76 9.16
N ARG A 44 -5.64 -55.97 8.82
CA ARG A 44 -6.74 -56.18 7.88
C ARG A 44 -7.58 -57.41 8.26
N ASP A 45 -8.89 -57.14 8.29
CA ASP A 45 -10.04 -58.01 8.02
C ASP A 45 -10.65 -58.96 9.08
N LYS A 46 -11.84 -58.52 9.51
CA LYS A 46 -13.14 -59.21 9.62
C LYS A 46 -13.71 -59.59 11.01
N PRO A 47 -15.05 -59.43 11.19
CA PRO A 47 -15.72 -59.60 12.47
C PRO A 47 -16.24 -61.04 12.65
N SER A 48 -16.13 -61.59 13.87
CA SER A 48 -16.90 -62.77 14.26
C SER A 48 -17.53 -62.63 15.64
N SER A 49 -18.84 -62.82 15.62
CA SER A 49 -19.80 -63.11 16.68
C SER A 49 -19.29 -63.53 18.07
N ALA A 50 -19.90 -62.88 19.07
CA ALA A 50 -20.57 -63.46 20.23
C ALA A 50 -19.91 -64.66 20.95
N LYS A 51 -19.45 -64.43 22.18
CA LYS A 51 -20.07 -64.96 23.42
C LYS A 51 -19.26 -64.56 24.66
N SER A 52 -19.99 -64.02 25.65
CA SER A 52 -19.84 -64.32 27.09
C SER A 52 -18.48 -64.08 27.75
N SER A 53 -18.41 -63.10 28.63
CA SER A 53 -18.44 -63.38 30.08
C SER A 53 -18.54 -62.09 30.89
N ARG A 54 -19.49 -62.08 31.84
CA ARG A 54 -19.58 -61.12 32.93
C ARG A 54 -18.34 -61.26 33.81
N GLN A 55 -17.35 -60.38 33.63
CA GLN A 55 -16.29 -60.10 34.61
C GLN A 55 -16.12 -58.58 34.78
N ASP A 56 -17.24 -57.84 34.83
CA ASP A 56 -17.23 -56.40 35.00
C ASP A 56 -17.19 -56.04 36.49
N SER A 57 -16.01 -55.99 37.10
CA SER A 57 -15.83 -55.23 38.36
C SER A 57 -14.41 -55.08 38.90
N LYS A 58 -13.42 -55.85 38.44
CA LYS A 58 -12.08 -55.82 39.09
C LYS A 58 -10.98 -55.06 38.36
N ASN A 59 -11.20 -54.63 37.11
CA ASN A 59 -10.19 -53.92 36.30
C ASN A 59 -10.64 -52.53 35.81
N LYS A 60 -11.58 -51.86 36.50
CA LYS A 60 -12.03 -50.52 36.09
C LYS A 60 -10.95 -49.45 36.31
N ASP A 61 -10.22 -49.54 37.40
CA ASP A 61 -9.22 -48.54 37.80
C ASP A 61 -8.07 -48.33 36.79
N PRO A 62 -7.44 -49.37 36.20
CA PRO A 62 -6.40 -49.17 35.19
C PRO A 62 -6.95 -48.60 33.87
N GLN A 63 -8.17 -48.98 33.49
CA GLN A 63 -8.80 -48.47 32.26
C GLN A 63 -9.18 -46.99 32.39
N VAL A 64 -9.72 -46.60 33.55
CA VAL A 64 -10.04 -45.19 33.87
C VAL A 64 -8.77 -44.36 33.88
N ALA A 65 -7.67 -44.87 34.45
CA ALA A 65 -6.38 -44.21 34.46
C ALA A 65 -5.84 -43.96 33.04
N GLU A 66 -5.84 -44.98 32.17
CA GLU A 66 -5.37 -44.85 30.79
C GLU A 66 -6.22 -43.83 29.99
N ILE A 67 -7.54 -43.83 30.19
CA ILE A 67 -8.44 -42.88 29.56
C ILE A 67 -8.20 -41.45 30.10
N LEU A 68 -8.01 -41.29 31.41
CA LEU A 68 -7.71 -40.00 32.02
C LEU A 68 -6.41 -39.41 31.48
N ASP A 69 -5.35 -40.22 31.41
CA ASP A 69 -4.04 -39.78 30.90
C ASP A 69 -4.11 -39.47 29.39
N ALA A 70 -4.99 -40.12 28.63
CA ALA A 70 -5.25 -39.81 27.23
C ALA A 70 -6.06 -38.51 27.01
N ILE A 71 -7.02 -38.22 27.89
CA ILE A 71 -7.90 -37.05 27.77
C ILE A 71 -7.24 -35.79 28.34
N LEU A 72 -6.55 -35.93 29.47
CA LEU A 72 -5.86 -34.87 30.19
C LEU A 72 -4.41 -35.34 30.40
N PRO A 73 -3.49 -34.99 29.48
CA PRO A 73 -2.13 -35.46 29.56
C PRO A 73 -1.48 -35.02 30.88
N PRO A 74 -0.64 -35.89 31.47
CA PRO A 74 0.08 -35.55 32.68
C PRO A 74 1.00 -34.37 32.44
N ARG A 75 1.25 -33.58 33.49
CA ARG A 75 2.18 -32.45 33.39
C ARG A 75 3.60 -32.96 33.49
N GLU A 76 4.43 -32.51 32.56
CA GLU A 76 5.87 -32.76 32.59
C GLU A 76 6.57 -31.43 32.91
N PHE A 77 7.43 -31.43 33.91
CA PHE A 77 8.27 -30.28 34.23
C PHE A 77 9.64 -30.72 34.69
N GLU A 78 10.63 -29.88 34.43
CA GLU A 78 12.01 -30.11 34.87
C GLU A 78 12.29 -29.24 36.09
N ASP A 79 12.79 -29.86 37.16
CA ASP A 79 13.18 -29.18 38.39
C ASP A 79 14.52 -29.73 38.86
N ASP A 80 15.49 -28.85 39.12
CA ASP A 80 16.87 -29.21 39.46
C ASP A 80 17.54 -30.23 38.51
N GLY A 81 17.30 -30.11 37.20
CA GLY A 81 17.86 -31.01 36.18
C GLY A 81 17.25 -32.42 36.19
N LYS A 82 16.11 -32.59 36.87
CA LYS A 82 15.36 -33.84 36.98
C LYS A 82 13.99 -33.67 36.34
N LEU A 83 13.58 -34.65 35.54
CA LEU A 83 12.26 -34.67 34.92
C LEU A 83 11.22 -35.23 35.90
N TRP A 84 10.17 -34.45 36.14
CA TRP A 84 9.04 -34.80 36.97
C TRP A 84 7.78 -34.94 36.11
N ILE A 85 7.02 -35.99 36.37
CA ILE A 85 5.71 -36.21 35.77
C ILE A 85 4.66 -36.15 36.88
N GLN A 86 3.65 -35.31 36.67
CA GLN A 86 2.53 -35.14 37.57
C GLN A 86 1.24 -35.60 36.89
N PRO A 87 0.74 -36.82 37.22
CA PRO A 87 -0.50 -37.32 36.66
C PRO A 87 -1.71 -36.61 37.25
N VAL A 88 -2.81 -36.69 36.52
CA VAL A 88 -4.10 -36.13 36.95
C VAL A 88 -4.66 -36.98 38.10
N SER A 89 -5.30 -36.35 39.08
CA SER A 89 -5.82 -37.06 40.24
C SER A 89 -6.90 -38.06 39.88
N ARG A 90 -6.75 -39.29 40.38
CA ARG A 90 -7.74 -40.37 40.22
C ARG A 90 -8.79 -40.39 41.33
N THR A 91 -8.72 -39.41 42.25
CA THR A 91 -9.66 -39.33 43.37
C THR A 91 -11.03 -38.82 42.90
N PRO A 92 -12.13 -39.58 43.13
CA PRO A 92 -13.46 -39.13 42.77
C PRO A 92 -13.84 -37.88 43.58
N ALA A 93 -14.59 -36.97 42.97
CA ALA A 93 -14.97 -35.71 43.62
C ALA A 93 -16.18 -35.88 44.53
N THR A 94 -16.14 -35.19 45.67
CA THR A 94 -17.26 -35.04 46.59
C THR A 94 -18.03 -33.75 46.30
N ARG A 95 -19.24 -33.60 46.87
CA ARG A 95 -20.01 -32.34 46.75
C ARG A 95 -19.23 -31.12 47.27
N LEU A 96 -18.42 -31.30 48.32
CA LEU A 96 -17.57 -30.24 48.86
C LEU A 96 -16.47 -29.84 47.88
N ASP A 97 -15.88 -30.80 47.15
CA ASP A 97 -14.84 -30.50 46.14
C ASP A 97 -15.38 -29.63 45.01
N VAL A 98 -16.64 -29.85 44.61
CA VAL A 98 -17.31 -29.04 43.57
C VAL A 98 -17.55 -27.60 44.05
N VAL A 99 -17.99 -27.42 45.31
CA VAL A 99 -18.15 -26.09 45.91
C VAL A 99 -16.80 -25.37 45.99
N ASN A 100 -15.76 -26.06 46.46
CA ASN A 100 -14.41 -25.50 46.53
C ASN A 100 -13.85 -25.13 45.15
N LEU A 101 -14.18 -25.89 44.10
CA LEU A 101 -13.80 -25.58 42.72
C LEU A 101 -14.45 -24.29 42.24
N ALA A 102 -15.75 -24.11 42.50
CA ALA A 102 -16.48 -22.89 42.14
C ALA A 102 -15.89 -21.66 42.85
N GLU A 103 -15.68 -21.75 44.17
CA GLU A 103 -15.09 -20.66 44.95
C GLU A 103 -13.66 -20.32 44.48
N LYS A 104 -12.86 -21.33 44.14
CA LYS A 104 -11.52 -21.12 43.56
C LYS A 104 -11.57 -20.44 42.20
N LEU A 105 -12.52 -20.80 41.35
CA LEU A 105 -12.70 -20.16 40.06
C LEU A 105 -13.07 -18.69 40.23
N ASP A 106 -14.02 -18.38 41.12
CA ASP A 106 -14.45 -17.01 41.39
C ASP A 106 -13.31 -16.17 41.97
N ALA A 107 -12.58 -16.71 42.95
CA ALA A 107 -11.40 -16.06 43.50
C ALA A 107 -10.35 -15.77 42.42
N ARG A 108 -10.04 -16.74 41.55
CA ARG A 108 -9.06 -16.58 40.46
C ARG A 108 -9.51 -15.57 39.41
N LEU A 109 -10.80 -15.49 39.10
CA LEU A 109 -11.34 -14.48 38.18
C LEU A 109 -11.15 -13.07 38.75
N ILE A 110 -11.37 -12.88 40.05
CA ILE A 110 -11.18 -11.61 40.75
C ILE A 110 -9.68 -11.28 40.84
N GLU A 111 -8.85 -12.22 41.30
CA GLU A 111 -7.40 -12.06 41.46
C GLU A 111 -6.71 -11.66 40.15
N ARG A 112 -7.10 -12.31 39.04
CA ARG A 112 -6.56 -12.01 37.71
C ARG A 112 -7.30 -10.89 36.98
N ASN A 113 -8.25 -10.22 37.65
CA ASN A 113 -9.04 -9.11 37.11
C ASN A 113 -9.64 -9.42 35.73
N ALA A 114 -10.32 -10.56 35.62
CA ALA A 114 -10.97 -10.98 34.38
C ALA A 114 -12.17 -10.06 34.07
N ARG A 115 -12.31 -9.63 32.82
CA ARG A 115 -13.41 -8.73 32.40
C ARG A 115 -14.75 -9.44 32.48
N GLU A 116 -15.76 -8.78 33.03
CA GLU A 116 -17.11 -9.34 33.18
C GLU A 116 -17.87 -9.53 31.86
N ILE A 117 -17.65 -8.61 30.91
CA ILE A 117 -18.39 -8.52 29.65
C ILE A 117 -17.41 -8.51 28.48
N GLY A 118 -17.81 -9.17 27.38
CA GLY A 118 -17.03 -9.26 26.15
C GLY A 118 -15.95 -10.35 26.18
N ILE A 119 -15.07 -10.30 25.19
CA ILE A 119 -14.00 -11.29 24.98
C ILE A 119 -12.89 -11.03 26.01
N CYS A 120 -12.54 -12.05 26.79
CA CYS A 120 -11.49 -12.00 27.79
C CYS A 120 -10.64 -13.28 27.77
N PRO A 121 -9.33 -13.20 27.47
CA PRO A 121 -8.47 -14.39 27.39
C PRO A 121 -8.24 -15.04 28.75
N ILE A 122 -8.10 -14.24 29.82
CA ILE A 122 -7.93 -14.73 31.20
C ILE A 122 -9.14 -15.56 31.63
N ARG A 123 -10.35 -15.03 31.37
CA ARG A 123 -11.58 -15.77 31.63
C ARG A 123 -11.61 -17.05 30.81
N ARG A 124 -11.33 -16.97 29.50
CA ARG A 124 -11.34 -18.14 28.62
C ARG A 124 -10.44 -19.24 29.16
N GLU A 125 -9.21 -18.91 29.54
CA GLU A 125 -8.24 -19.84 30.14
C GLU A 125 -8.78 -20.47 31.42
N LEU A 126 -9.33 -19.69 32.36
CA LEU A 126 -9.86 -20.20 33.62
C LEU A 126 -11.07 -21.11 33.42
N TYR A 127 -11.96 -20.78 32.48
CA TYR A 127 -13.10 -21.64 32.13
C TYR A 127 -12.67 -22.92 31.42
N ASP A 128 -11.65 -22.86 30.55
CA ASP A 128 -11.08 -24.05 29.92
C ASP A 128 -10.47 -24.99 30.98
N GLN A 129 -9.71 -24.45 31.95
CA GLN A 129 -9.19 -25.24 33.07
C GLN A 129 -10.28 -25.83 33.96
N CYS A 130 -11.35 -25.08 34.23
CA CYS A 130 -12.50 -25.56 34.99
C CYS A 130 -13.22 -26.68 34.25
N PHE A 131 -13.40 -26.55 32.94
CA PHE A 131 -14.02 -27.57 32.12
C PHE A 131 -13.18 -28.85 32.06
N ASP A 132 -11.85 -28.73 32.02
CA ASP A 132 -10.94 -29.87 32.13
C ASP A 132 -11.07 -30.56 33.50
N GLU A 133 -11.25 -29.82 34.60
CA GLU A 133 -11.52 -30.41 35.92
C GLU A 133 -12.90 -31.10 35.97
N LEU A 134 -13.93 -30.53 35.33
CA LEU A 134 -15.22 -31.20 35.20
C LEU A 134 -15.11 -32.50 34.38
N ILE A 135 -14.33 -32.50 33.29
CA ILE A 135 -14.04 -33.71 32.51
C ILE A 135 -13.36 -34.76 33.39
N ARG A 136 -12.38 -34.37 34.22
CA ARG A 136 -11.74 -35.30 35.19
C ARG A 136 -12.75 -35.89 36.18
N GLN A 137 -13.62 -35.06 36.75
CA GLN A 137 -14.63 -35.54 37.71
C GLN A 137 -15.65 -36.46 37.05
N GLU A 138 -16.08 -36.13 35.83
CA GLU A 138 -17.09 -36.89 35.11
C GLU A 138 -16.58 -38.19 34.52
N THR A 139 -15.32 -38.23 34.06
CA THR A 139 -14.63 -39.46 33.62
C THR A 139 -14.47 -40.45 34.77
N LEU A 140 -14.14 -39.98 35.98
CA LEU A 140 -14.05 -40.81 37.18
C LEU A 140 -15.41 -41.38 37.60
N ASN A 141 -16.50 -40.62 37.39
CA ASN A 141 -17.85 -41.10 37.66
C ASN A 141 -18.30 -42.12 36.60
N CYS A 142 -18.26 -41.72 35.31
CA CYS A 142 -18.61 -42.54 34.16
C CYS A 142 -17.71 -42.18 32.97
N MET A 143 -16.86 -43.10 32.54
CA MET A 143 -15.87 -42.89 31.48
C MET A 143 -16.50 -42.43 30.16
N GLU A 144 -17.63 -43.02 29.78
CA GLU A 144 -18.33 -42.72 28.52
C GLU A 144 -18.86 -41.29 28.49
N ARG A 145 -19.34 -40.80 29.64
CA ARG A 145 -19.78 -39.41 29.80
C ARG A 145 -18.60 -38.46 29.73
N GLY A 146 -17.49 -38.81 30.37
CA GLY A 146 -16.24 -38.08 30.24
C GLY A 146 -15.76 -37.95 28.80
N LEU A 147 -15.72 -39.05 28.05
CA LEU A 147 -15.37 -39.06 26.62
C LEU A 147 -16.32 -38.21 25.76
N LEU A 148 -17.61 -38.16 26.11
CA LEU A 148 -18.57 -37.28 25.45
C LEU A 148 -18.24 -35.80 25.69
N PHE A 149 -17.91 -35.42 26.93
CA PHE A 149 -17.51 -34.04 27.24
C PHE A 149 -16.26 -33.59 26.48
N VAL A 150 -15.30 -34.49 26.26
CA VAL A 150 -14.10 -34.22 25.45
C VAL A 150 -14.47 -33.91 24.01
N ARG A 151 -15.36 -34.68 23.40
CA ARG A 151 -15.82 -34.42 22.03
C ARG A 151 -16.52 -33.06 21.93
N ILE A 152 -17.37 -32.73 22.92
CA ILE A 152 -18.04 -31.43 22.98
C ILE A 152 -17.00 -30.30 23.13
N ARG A 153 -15.99 -30.47 23.99
CA ARG A 153 -14.89 -29.52 24.16
C ARG A 153 -14.19 -29.23 22.84
N ASP A 154 -13.82 -30.29 22.12
CA ASP A 154 -13.01 -30.19 20.92
C ASP A 154 -13.84 -29.62 19.76
N GLU A 155 -15.13 -29.96 19.66
CA GLU A 155 -16.07 -29.33 18.72
C GLU A 155 -16.25 -27.82 19.00
N LEU A 156 -16.39 -27.43 20.27
CA LEU A 156 -16.46 -26.01 20.66
C LEU A 156 -15.17 -25.27 20.34
N ARG A 157 -14.00 -25.89 20.55
CA ARG A 157 -12.71 -25.30 20.18
C ARG A 157 -12.57 -25.15 18.66
N MET A 158 -12.97 -26.17 17.89
CA MET A 158 -12.96 -26.12 16.43
C MET A 158 -13.89 -25.02 15.87
N SER A 159 -15.11 -24.91 16.41
CA SER A 159 -16.06 -23.88 15.98
C SER A 159 -15.58 -22.46 16.32
N LEU A 160 -15.02 -22.26 17.52
CA LEU A 160 -14.40 -20.98 17.89
C LEU A 160 -13.23 -20.61 16.98
N ALA A 161 -12.32 -21.54 16.71
CA ALA A 161 -11.20 -21.31 15.80
C ALA A 161 -11.69 -20.97 14.37
N ALA A 162 -12.79 -21.57 13.91
CA ALA A 162 -13.39 -21.21 12.63
C ALA A 162 -13.94 -19.77 12.63
N TYR A 163 -14.60 -19.35 13.72
CA TYR A 163 -15.08 -17.97 13.86
C TYR A 163 -13.94 -16.95 13.96
N GLU A 164 -12.86 -17.26 14.68
CA GLU A 164 -11.65 -16.42 14.74
C GLU A 164 -11.05 -16.23 13.35
N ASN A 165 -10.85 -17.31 12.60
CA ASN A 165 -10.34 -17.26 11.23
C ASN A 165 -11.23 -16.44 10.28
N LEU A 166 -12.56 -16.57 10.43
CA LEU A 166 -13.51 -15.79 9.64
C LEU A 166 -13.45 -14.30 10.00
N TYR A 167 -13.34 -13.98 11.29
CA TYR A 167 -13.19 -12.61 11.77
C TYR A 167 -11.89 -11.98 11.24
N ASP A 168 -10.76 -12.67 11.37
CA ASP A 168 -9.46 -12.20 10.87
C ASP A 168 -9.49 -11.98 9.36
N SER A 169 -10.12 -12.90 8.61
CA SER A 169 -10.33 -12.77 7.18
C SER A 169 -11.19 -11.55 6.82
N GLY A 170 -12.26 -11.30 7.59
CA GLY A 170 -13.15 -10.16 7.43
C GLY A 170 -12.44 -8.82 7.72
N VAL A 171 -11.67 -8.75 8.80
CA VAL A 171 -10.86 -7.56 9.15
C VAL A 171 -9.82 -7.30 8.07
N ALA A 172 -9.08 -8.32 7.63
CA ALA A 172 -8.10 -8.19 6.55
C ALA A 172 -8.74 -7.73 5.23
N PHE A 173 -9.93 -8.23 4.90
CA PHE A 173 -10.70 -7.74 3.75
C PHE A 173 -11.06 -6.27 3.87
N GLY A 174 -11.56 -5.84 5.03
CA GLY A 174 -11.89 -4.45 5.31
C GLY A 174 -10.69 -3.52 5.14
N ILE A 175 -9.55 -3.88 5.74
CA ILE A 175 -8.29 -3.12 5.62
C ILE A 175 -7.86 -3.00 4.16
N ARG A 176 -7.85 -4.12 3.41
CA ARG A 176 -7.50 -4.09 1.98
C ARG A 176 -8.42 -3.16 1.20
N LYS A 177 -9.73 -3.24 1.40
CA LYS A 177 -10.68 -2.37 0.70
C LYS A 177 -10.51 -0.89 1.04
N ALA A 178 -10.20 -0.56 2.29
CA ALA A 178 -9.88 0.81 2.69
C ALA A 178 -8.63 1.32 1.95
N LEU A 179 -7.54 0.55 1.95
CA LEU A 179 -6.30 0.92 1.25
C LEU A 179 -6.49 1.04 -0.28
N LEU A 180 -7.26 0.14 -0.90
CA LEU A 180 -7.60 0.26 -2.31
C LEU A 180 -8.39 1.55 -2.61
N SER A 181 -9.33 1.92 -1.73
CA SER A 181 -10.09 3.16 -1.88
C SER A 181 -9.19 4.39 -1.75
N GLU A 182 -8.25 4.39 -0.80
CA GLU A 182 -7.30 5.49 -0.63
C GLU A 182 -6.40 5.65 -1.85
N ARG A 183 -5.85 4.55 -2.37
CA ARG A 183 -5.05 4.59 -3.60
C ARG A 183 -5.85 5.12 -4.80
N GLY A 184 -7.08 4.64 -4.99
CA GLY A 184 -7.93 5.13 -6.07
C GLY A 184 -8.26 6.62 -5.96
N LYS A 185 -8.38 7.15 -4.73
CA LYS A 185 -8.53 8.60 -4.52
C LYS A 185 -7.28 9.37 -4.92
N LEU A 186 -6.10 8.88 -4.56
CA LEU A 186 -4.82 9.51 -4.93
C LEU A 186 -4.67 9.60 -6.45
N ASP A 187 -4.93 8.50 -7.17
CA ASP A 187 -4.85 8.48 -8.65
C ASP A 187 -5.79 9.52 -9.29
N ILE A 188 -6.99 9.72 -8.72
CA ILE A 188 -7.96 10.72 -9.18
C ILE A 188 -7.47 12.14 -8.88
N VAL A 189 -6.91 12.37 -7.70
CA VAL A 189 -6.37 13.68 -7.30
C VAL A 189 -5.19 14.07 -8.20
N GLU A 190 -4.26 13.15 -8.45
CA GLU A 190 -3.15 13.39 -9.38
C GLU A 190 -3.65 13.72 -10.79
N ARG A 191 -4.68 13.02 -11.26
CA ARG A 191 -5.28 13.31 -12.57
C ARG A 191 -5.98 14.66 -12.60
N LEU A 192 -6.65 15.04 -11.50
CA LEU A 192 -7.28 16.34 -11.35
C LEU A 192 -6.23 17.45 -11.43
N ASP A 193 -5.13 17.33 -10.68
CA ASP A 193 -4.04 18.32 -10.67
C ASP A 193 -3.38 18.48 -12.05
N PHE A 194 -3.20 17.36 -12.77
CA PHE A 194 -2.71 17.42 -14.16
C PHE A 194 -3.69 18.16 -15.08
N LEU A 195 -4.98 17.83 -15.00
CA LEU A 195 -6.01 18.43 -15.86
C LEU A 195 -6.29 19.90 -15.53
N THR A 196 -6.14 20.31 -14.27
CA THR A 196 -6.27 21.73 -13.88
C THR A 196 -5.11 22.53 -14.43
N ALA A 197 -3.86 22.04 -14.31
CA ALA A 197 -2.69 22.68 -14.90
C ALA A 197 -2.81 22.80 -16.43
N GLU A 198 -3.22 21.74 -17.12
CA GLU A 198 -3.43 21.76 -18.58
C GLU A 198 -4.51 22.77 -18.99
N ASN A 199 -5.63 22.83 -18.25
CA ASN A 199 -6.67 23.82 -18.51
C ASN A 199 -6.17 25.26 -18.32
N GLU A 200 -5.36 25.52 -17.29
CA GLU A 200 -4.78 26.84 -17.08
C GLU A 200 -3.85 27.25 -18.22
N ASP A 201 -3.03 26.33 -18.71
CA ASP A 201 -2.12 26.60 -19.82
C ASP A 201 -2.86 26.80 -21.15
N LEU A 202 -3.89 26.00 -21.42
CA LEU A 202 -4.77 26.21 -22.58
C LEU A 202 -5.50 27.56 -22.51
N ARG A 203 -5.97 27.97 -21.32
CA ARG A 203 -6.57 29.29 -21.13
C ARG A 203 -5.58 30.42 -21.39
N LYS A 204 -4.31 30.28 -20.99
CA LYS A 204 -3.25 31.27 -21.31
C LYS A 204 -3.01 31.31 -22.82
N GLN A 205 -2.93 30.16 -23.49
CA GLN A 205 -2.74 30.09 -24.94
C GLN A 205 -3.90 30.73 -25.71
N LEU A 206 -5.14 30.49 -25.30
CA LEU A 206 -6.32 31.14 -25.89
C LEU A 206 -6.24 32.66 -25.78
N LYS A 207 -5.94 33.20 -24.59
CA LYS A 207 -5.76 34.64 -24.39
C LYS A 207 -4.68 35.24 -25.30
N LEU A 208 -3.56 34.53 -25.48
CA LEU A 208 -2.49 34.96 -26.39
C LEU A 208 -2.94 34.94 -27.85
N GLN A 209 -3.69 33.92 -28.27
CA GLN A 209 -4.25 33.87 -29.63
C GLN A 209 -5.28 34.97 -29.87
N GLU A 210 -6.18 35.21 -28.92
CA GLU A 210 -7.16 36.30 -28.98
C GLU A 210 -6.47 37.66 -29.13
N ALA A 211 -5.42 37.93 -28.34
CA ALA A 211 -4.61 39.14 -28.46
C ALA A 211 -3.92 39.24 -29.83
N ARG A 212 -3.38 38.14 -30.35
CA ARG A 212 -2.76 38.10 -31.69
C ARG A 212 -3.79 38.41 -32.80
N HIS A 213 -4.98 37.84 -32.72
CA HIS A 213 -6.07 38.08 -33.67
C HIS A 213 -6.61 39.52 -33.58
N ALA A 214 -6.65 40.12 -32.38
CA ALA A 214 -7.00 41.52 -32.22
C ALA A 214 -5.97 42.42 -32.92
N LEU A 215 -4.67 42.24 -32.63
CA LEU A 215 -3.61 43.00 -33.29
C LEU A 215 -3.66 42.83 -34.81
N GLN A 216 -3.82 41.61 -35.30
CA GLN A 216 -3.88 41.37 -36.75
C GLN A 216 -5.02 42.14 -37.41
N ARG A 217 -6.21 42.18 -36.79
CA ARG A 217 -7.33 42.99 -37.27
C ARG A 217 -6.99 44.49 -37.29
N ASP A 218 -6.34 44.99 -36.25
CA ASP A 218 -5.92 46.39 -36.19
C ASP A 218 -4.88 46.72 -37.29
N TRP A 219 -3.92 45.82 -37.53
CA TRP A 219 -2.94 45.94 -38.61
C TRP A 219 -3.61 45.93 -40.00
N GLU A 220 -4.55 45.01 -40.23
CA GLU A 220 -5.32 44.93 -41.48
C GLU A 220 -6.16 46.20 -41.71
N GLN A 221 -6.78 46.73 -40.65
CA GLN A 221 -7.50 48.01 -40.73
C GLN A 221 -6.57 49.17 -41.05
N HIS A 222 -5.42 49.27 -40.36
CA HIS A 222 -4.45 50.35 -40.58
C HIS A 222 -3.89 50.32 -42.01
N THR A 223 -3.48 49.14 -42.48
CA THR A 223 -2.96 48.94 -43.84
C THR A 223 -4.02 49.21 -44.92
N ALA A 224 -5.28 48.84 -44.69
CA ALA A 224 -6.38 49.17 -45.59
C ALA A 224 -6.62 50.69 -45.68
N VAL A 225 -6.54 51.41 -44.55
CA VAL A 225 -6.65 52.88 -44.51
C VAL A 225 -5.47 53.53 -45.23
N GLU A 226 -4.24 53.06 -45.00
CA GLU A 226 -3.05 53.57 -45.69
C GLU A 226 -3.10 53.31 -47.19
N SER A 227 -3.53 52.12 -47.61
CA SER A 227 -3.70 51.76 -49.02
C SER A 227 -4.71 52.67 -49.72
N LYS A 228 -5.87 52.94 -49.08
CA LYS A 228 -6.85 53.91 -49.60
C LYS A 228 -6.25 55.30 -49.76
N LYS A 229 -5.56 55.82 -48.74
CA LYS A 229 -4.87 57.12 -48.80
C LYS A 229 -3.83 57.19 -49.91
N LEU A 230 -3.10 56.10 -50.17
CA LEU A 230 -2.13 56.02 -51.26
C LEU A 230 -2.83 55.96 -52.62
N GLY A 231 -3.91 55.20 -52.75
CA GLY A 231 -4.78 55.16 -53.94
C GLY A 231 -5.31 56.54 -54.29
N ASP A 232 -5.91 57.26 -53.33
CA ASP A 232 -6.42 58.62 -53.51
C ASP A 232 -5.31 59.58 -53.99
N LYS A 233 -4.09 59.45 -53.45
CA LYS A 233 -2.92 60.25 -53.89
C LYS A 233 -2.50 59.92 -55.32
N ILE A 234 -2.49 58.64 -55.69
CA ILE A 234 -2.16 58.22 -57.05
C ILE A 234 -3.20 58.78 -58.02
N GLU A 235 -4.50 58.66 -57.72
CA GLU A 235 -5.56 59.22 -58.56
C GLU A 235 -5.42 60.74 -58.73
N LEU A 236 -5.10 61.47 -57.66
CA LEU A 236 -4.90 62.91 -57.72
C LEU A 236 -3.69 63.27 -58.60
N LEU A 237 -2.58 62.54 -58.46
CA LEU A 237 -1.40 62.72 -59.30
C LEU A 237 -1.69 62.38 -60.76
N GLU A 238 -2.47 61.33 -61.04
CA GLU A 238 -2.89 60.98 -62.39
C GLU A 238 -3.76 62.06 -63.03
N ARG A 239 -4.71 62.64 -62.27
CA ARG A 239 -5.50 63.80 -62.72
C ARG A 239 -4.63 65.02 -62.98
N ALA A 240 -3.65 65.32 -62.12
CA ALA A 240 -2.72 66.42 -62.35
C ALA A 240 -1.84 66.18 -63.59
N ASN A 241 -1.38 64.95 -63.78
CA ASN A 241 -0.54 64.57 -64.92
C ASN A 241 -1.34 64.58 -66.24
N SER A 242 -2.61 64.17 -66.22
CA SER A 242 -3.49 64.30 -67.40
C SER A 242 -3.78 65.76 -67.73
N GLN A 243 -4.01 66.62 -66.73
CA GLN A 243 -4.12 68.06 -66.95
C GLN A 243 -2.84 68.66 -67.54
N LEU A 244 -1.66 68.27 -67.04
CA LEU A 244 -0.37 68.72 -67.58
C LEU A 244 -0.15 68.28 -69.05
N LYS A 245 -0.60 67.08 -69.43
CA LYS A 245 -0.55 66.61 -70.83
C LYS A 245 -1.48 67.35 -71.79
N MET A 246 -2.52 68.01 -71.28
CA MET A 246 -3.46 68.80 -72.09
C MET A 246 -2.92 70.21 -72.40
N TYR A 247 -1.84 70.65 -71.74
CA TYR A 247 -1.10 71.84 -72.16
C TYR A 247 -0.18 71.49 -73.33
N PRO A 248 -0.24 72.20 -74.47
CA PRO A 248 0.65 71.94 -75.60
C PRO A 248 2.10 72.21 -75.21
N GLU A 249 3.01 71.31 -75.60
CA GLU A 249 4.45 71.57 -75.64
C GLU A 249 4.67 72.77 -76.59
N TYR A 250 4.93 73.96 -76.02
CA TYR A 250 5.33 75.12 -76.81
C TYR A 250 6.74 74.87 -77.38
N PRO A 251 6.97 75.01 -78.70
CA PRO A 251 8.29 74.89 -79.28
C PRO A 251 9.07 76.17 -78.98
N TYR A 252 9.91 76.15 -77.95
CA TYR A 252 11.01 77.12 -77.85
C TYR A 252 12.25 76.56 -78.54
N SER A 253 12.42 76.91 -79.81
CA SER A 253 13.73 76.88 -80.45
C SER A 253 14.41 78.23 -80.24
N LEU A 254 15.52 78.28 -79.51
CA LEU A 254 16.61 79.23 -79.75
C LEU A 254 17.91 78.71 -79.10
N TYR A 255 18.84 78.38 -79.99
CA TYR A 255 20.29 78.26 -79.82
C TYR A 255 20.91 77.15 -78.95
N SER A 256 21.89 76.52 -79.60
CA SER A 256 22.72 75.40 -79.22
C SER A 256 23.54 75.58 -77.94
N ARG A 257 23.46 74.58 -77.06
CA ARG A 257 24.63 74.03 -76.36
C ARG A 257 24.44 72.53 -76.26
N THR A 258 25.40 71.78 -76.76
CA THR A 258 25.57 70.37 -76.44
C THR A 258 25.68 70.21 -74.93
N LEU A 259 24.55 69.90 -74.29
CA LEU A 259 24.49 69.41 -72.93
C LEU A 259 23.87 68.03 -73.02
N THR A 260 24.73 67.03 -72.90
CA THR A 260 24.37 65.63 -72.68
C THR A 260 23.27 65.53 -71.61
N PRO A 261 22.15 64.83 -71.85
CA PRO A 261 21.10 64.70 -70.85
C PRO A 261 21.56 63.68 -69.80
N VAL A 262 22.29 64.16 -68.80
CA VAL A 262 22.16 63.58 -67.48
C VAL A 262 20.78 64.02 -67.01
N TYR A 263 19.96 63.08 -66.51
CA TYR A 263 18.74 63.32 -65.72
C TYR A 263 17.36 63.17 -66.42
N SER A 264 16.74 61.99 -66.24
CA SER A 264 15.35 61.87 -65.74
C SER A 264 15.00 60.41 -65.37
N LYS A 265 15.43 59.43 -66.16
CA LYS A 265 15.23 57.99 -65.86
C LYS A 265 16.14 57.46 -64.75
N ASP A 266 17.39 57.89 -64.71
CA ASP A 266 18.39 57.35 -63.77
C ASP A 266 18.19 57.78 -62.31
N MET A 267 17.50 58.89 -62.03
CA MET A 267 17.30 59.34 -60.65
C MET A 267 16.29 58.44 -59.91
N TYR A 268 15.17 58.12 -60.55
CA TYR A 268 14.15 57.26 -59.94
C TYR A 268 14.62 55.81 -59.85
N THR A 269 15.34 55.30 -60.86
CA THR A 269 15.94 53.97 -60.79
C THR A 269 17.04 53.91 -59.74
N ARG A 270 17.90 54.93 -59.61
CA ARG A 270 18.92 55.01 -58.56
C ARG A 270 18.32 55.18 -57.16
N LYS A 271 17.23 55.94 -57.00
CA LYS A 271 16.53 56.11 -55.72
C LYS A 271 15.76 54.85 -55.31
N ALA A 272 15.16 54.14 -56.27
CA ALA A 272 14.55 52.82 -56.06
C ALA A 272 15.60 51.73 -55.78
N LEU A 273 16.72 51.72 -56.49
CA LEU A 273 17.86 50.85 -56.19
C LEU A 273 18.44 51.16 -54.82
N MET A 274 18.54 52.42 -54.41
CA MET A 274 19.00 52.80 -53.07
C MET A 274 18.00 52.41 -51.98
N SER A 275 16.68 52.47 -52.23
CA SER A 275 15.68 51.98 -51.26
C SER A 275 15.66 50.45 -51.17
N ILE A 276 15.77 49.74 -52.30
CA ILE A 276 15.87 48.27 -52.36
C ILE A 276 17.20 47.79 -51.77
N ASN A 277 18.29 48.52 -51.98
CA ASN A 277 19.59 48.23 -51.37
C ASN A 277 19.60 48.59 -49.88
N ALA A 278 18.85 49.60 -49.44
CA ALA A 278 18.66 49.90 -48.02
C ALA A 278 17.79 48.87 -47.32
N THR A 279 16.73 48.35 -47.96
CA THR A 279 15.93 47.24 -47.42
C THR A 279 16.71 45.94 -47.46
N ARG A 280 17.44 45.63 -48.54
CA ARG A 280 18.39 44.51 -48.58
C ARG A 280 19.52 44.66 -47.57
N ALA A 281 20.02 45.86 -47.28
CA ALA A 281 21.02 46.10 -46.24
C ALA A 281 20.43 45.95 -44.85
N ARG A 282 19.16 46.35 -44.62
CA ARG A 282 18.46 46.05 -43.35
C ARG A 282 18.21 44.56 -43.18
N VAL A 283 17.74 43.86 -44.20
CA VAL A 283 17.56 42.40 -44.17
C VAL A 283 18.90 41.69 -44.03
N ARG A 284 19.94 42.15 -44.73
CA ARG A 284 21.31 41.63 -44.58
C ARG A 284 21.90 41.98 -43.22
N ASN A 285 21.59 43.12 -42.60
CA ASN A 285 22.01 43.45 -41.23
C ASN A 285 21.21 42.67 -40.18
N LEU A 286 19.95 42.30 -40.47
CA LEU A 286 19.18 41.34 -39.66
C LEU A 286 19.74 39.91 -39.79
N LEU A 287 20.30 39.54 -40.94
CA LEU A 287 20.94 38.25 -41.20
C LEU A 287 22.43 38.20 -40.82
N ASN A 288 23.14 39.33 -40.86
CA ASN A 288 24.57 39.53 -40.52
C ASN A 288 24.75 40.21 -39.17
N TYR A 289 23.76 40.16 -38.28
CA TYR A 289 24.12 40.19 -36.87
C TYR A 289 25.18 39.09 -36.68
N PRO A 290 26.35 39.40 -36.11
CA PRO A 290 27.18 38.34 -35.57
C PRO A 290 26.27 37.49 -34.69
N THR A 291 26.52 36.20 -34.71
CA THR A 291 25.81 35.13 -34.01
C THR A 291 25.85 35.30 -32.47
N SER A 292 25.71 36.50 -31.92
CA SER A 292 25.76 36.82 -30.50
C SER A 292 24.39 36.95 -29.83
N TYR A 293 23.27 36.87 -30.57
CA TYR A 293 21.91 36.77 -30.00
C TYR A 293 21.11 35.55 -30.49
N ARG A 294 21.80 34.47 -30.88
CA ARG A 294 21.21 33.13 -30.66
C ARG A 294 21.42 32.82 -29.18
N LEU A 295 20.35 32.48 -28.48
CA LEU A 295 20.36 31.98 -27.10
C LEU A 295 21.62 31.10 -26.88
N PRO A 296 22.42 31.34 -25.81
CA PRO A 296 23.70 30.66 -25.57
C PRO A 296 23.63 29.13 -25.62
N ALA A 297 22.43 28.55 -25.49
CA ALA A 297 22.19 27.12 -25.56
C ALA A 297 22.54 26.49 -26.92
N LEU A 298 22.54 27.21 -28.06
CA LEU A 298 22.70 26.59 -29.38
C LEU A 298 24.16 26.44 -29.87
N ARG A 299 25.16 26.83 -29.05
CA ARG A 299 26.60 26.71 -29.38
C ARG A 299 27.33 25.58 -28.65
N LEU A 300 26.62 24.85 -27.80
CA LEU A 300 27.15 23.83 -26.91
C LEU A 300 26.84 22.46 -27.49
N ASP A 301 27.83 21.57 -27.56
CA ASP A 301 27.63 20.17 -27.95
C ASP A 301 26.48 19.56 -27.15
N GLN A 302 25.75 18.62 -27.77
CA GLN A 302 24.49 18.11 -27.26
C GLN A 302 24.58 17.61 -25.80
N GLU A 303 25.73 17.04 -25.42
CA GLU A 303 26.04 16.62 -24.05
C GLU A 303 26.22 17.80 -23.07
N THR A 304 26.87 18.87 -23.50
CA THR A 304 27.09 20.06 -22.67
C THR A 304 25.79 20.83 -22.40
N ARG A 305 24.82 20.83 -23.33
CA ARG A 305 23.45 21.33 -23.07
C ARG A 305 22.74 20.49 -22.02
N TYR A 306 22.80 19.17 -22.15
CA TYR A 306 22.12 18.26 -21.22
C TYR A 306 22.63 18.44 -19.78
N ASN A 307 23.95 18.64 -19.63
CA ASN A 307 24.58 18.88 -18.33
C ASN A 307 24.19 20.22 -17.70
N LEU A 308 24.01 21.29 -18.49
CA LEU A 308 23.55 22.59 -17.98
C LEU A 308 22.08 22.56 -17.54
N TYR A 309 21.21 21.87 -18.28
CA TYR A 309 19.82 21.67 -17.85
C TYR A 309 19.75 20.85 -16.54
N ARG A 310 20.57 19.80 -16.41
CA ARG A 310 20.64 18.99 -15.19
C ARG A 310 21.23 19.72 -13.98
N LYS A 311 22.12 20.71 -14.21
CA LYS A 311 22.65 21.60 -13.15
C LYS A 311 21.60 22.61 -12.70
N ARG A 312 20.81 23.16 -13.64
CA ARG A 312 19.75 24.12 -13.33
C ARG A 312 18.57 23.48 -12.58
N ILE A 313 18.22 22.24 -12.93
CA ILE A 313 17.19 21.47 -12.22
C ILE A 313 17.63 21.15 -10.78
N ARG A 314 18.91 20.83 -10.56
CA ARG A 314 19.45 20.59 -9.20
C ARG A 314 19.48 21.84 -8.32
N ASN A 315 19.68 23.02 -8.90
CA ASN A 315 19.70 24.28 -8.14
C ASN A 315 18.29 24.80 -7.82
N LEU A 316 17.30 24.50 -8.67
CA LEU A 316 15.88 24.82 -8.40
C LEU A 316 15.20 23.87 -7.41
N SER A 317 15.81 22.72 -7.11
CA SER A 317 15.33 21.77 -6.11
C SER A 317 15.99 21.95 -4.73
N LEU A 318 16.88 22.94 -4.58
CA LEU A 318 17.62 23.23 -3.35
C LEU A 318 17.35 24.65 -2.80
N GLU A 319 16.45 25.41 -3.44
CA GLU A 319 15.76 26.58 -2.88
C GLU A 319 14.33 26.17 -2.52
#